data_AF-A0A954HN20-F1
#
_entry.id   AF-A0A954HN20-F1
#
_cell.length_a   1.000
_cell.length_b   1.000
_cell.length_c   1.000
_cell.angle_alpha   90.00
_cell.angle_beta   90.00
_cell.angle_gamma   90.00
#
_symmetry.space_group_name_H-M   'P 1'
#
loop_
_entity.id
_entity.type
_entity.pdbx_description
1 polymer ?
#
loop_
_entity_poly.entity_id
_entity_poly.type
_entity_poly.pdbx_seq_one_letter_code
_entity_poly.pdbx_strand_id
1 'polypeptide(L)'
;MVADSANLSFFTPHKERLSMSLRNLPQVSVIAFATLAMSSGLFAQQHNHADHQHESNGHDHSAMKQGPNGGTVQMVGTQRIETVIRPKGIMFMVLDGEGKTVAAPRASGSLKLRVGDKGKEYPYELKPLKNNAIGVGVDLSKVVGHTLHMDVTLNGIAAQPVSFHTMGQVSDGKLSDAVLISLQATCPVSGKKLGSMGAPPKVMVDGKPLFVCCAGCSDKVKNSPQQYLAKYYQPSSEQVRPGVFKITAADQPFIAAQKRCPVMDEPLNAMGGPYKVNANGKAVYICCPGCAKKIAAEPQKWLAVLASQGVNAPTLK
;
A
#
# COMPACT_ATOMS: atom_id res chain seq x y z
N MET A 1 32.54 -40.50 -9.56
CA MET A 1 32.76 -39.65 -8.38
C MET A 1 31.52 -39.73 -7.52
N VAL A 2 31.66 -40.39 -6.38
CA VAL A 2 30.62 -40.59 -5.37
C VAL A 2 30.41 -39.26 -4.66
N ALA A 3 29.17 -38.80 -4.55
CA ALA A 3 28.81 -37.64 -3.74
C ALA A 3 28.09 -38.09 -2.49
N ASP A 4 28.60 -37.57 -1.40
CA ASP A 4 28.51 -38.00 -0.01
C ASP A 4 27.13 -37.80 0.62
N SER A 5 26.87 -38.62 1.63
CA SER A 5 25.69 -38.61 2.49
C SER A 5 26.05 -37.97 3.83
N ALA A 6 25.30 -36.97 4.29
CA ALA A 6 25.13 -36.49 5.68
C ALA A 6 24.54 -35.06 5.61
N ASN A 7 23.69 -34.51 6.47
CA ASN A 7 23.27 -34.83 7.82
C ASN A 7 22.02 -33.97 8.09
N LEU A 8 20.85 -34.53 8.41
CA LEU A 8 19.70 -33.77 8.91
C LEU A 8 18.99 -34.62 9.97
N SER A 9 19.61 -34.67 11.14
CA SER A 9 18.95 -35.07 12.38
C SER A 9 18.61 -33.79 13.14
N PHE A 10 17.35 -33.61 13.55
CA PHE A 10 16.96 -33.32 14.94
C PHE A 10 15.47 -32.91 15.03
N PHE A 11 14.80 -33.53 16.01
CA PHE A 11 13.47 -33.25 16.58
C PHE A 11 12.25 -34.07 16.08
N THR A 12 12.09 -35.21 16.74
CA THR A 12 10.86 -35.99 16.96
C THR A 12 9.86 -35.26 17.89
N PRO A 13 8.54 -35.31 17.63
CA PRO A 13 7.52 -34.88 18.59
C PRO A 13 7.15 -36.00 19.57
N HIS A 14 7.07 -35.64 20.86
CA HIS A 14 6.62 -36.50 21.96
C HIS A 14 5.11 -36.78 21.82
N LYS A 15 4.72 -38.05 21.91
CA LYS A 15 3.35 -38.55 21.83
C LYS A 15 2.97 -39.11 23.20
N GLU A 16 1.99 -38.53 23.88
CA GLU A 16 1.30 -39.17 25.02
C GLU A 16 -0.07 -38.49 25.25
N ARG A 17 -1.15 -39.19 24.86
CA ARG A 17 -2.13 -39.91 25.71
C ARG A 17 -3.22 -38.99 26.29
N LEU A 18 -4.30 -38.90 25.52
CA LEU A 18 -5.63 -38.50 25.96
C LEU A 18 -6.23 -39.59 26.85
N SER A 19 -6.69 -39.21 28.04
CA SER A 19 -7.61 -40.00 28.87
C SER A 19 -9.01 -39.39 28.76
N MET A 20 -9.95 -40.21 28.30
CA MET A 20 -11.39 -39.94 28.33
C MET A 20 -11.88 -39.88 29.77
N SER A 21 -12.75 -38.91 30.08
CA SER A 21 -13.73 -39.06 31.16
C SER A 21 -15.06 -38.47 30.72
N LEU A 22 -16.02 -39.36 30.53
CA LEU A 22 -17.45 -39.07 30.41
C LEU A 22 -17.96 -38.51 31.73
N ARG A 23 -18.88 -37.53 31.70
CA ARG A 23 -20.15 -37.56 32.43
C ARG A 23 -20.99 -36.27 32.27
N ASN A 24 -22.29 -36.53 32.16
CA ASN A 24 -23.44 -35.72 32.57
C ASN A 24 -24.01 -34.65 31.62
N LEU A 25 -25.04 -35.08 30.87
CA LEU A 25 -26.24 -34.29 30.57
C LEU A 25 -26.99 -33.92 31.87
N PRO A 26 -27.83 -32.87 31.83
CA PRO A 26 -29.26 -33.17 31.89
C PRO A 26 -30.07 -32.44 30.81
N GLN A 27 -31.11 -33.15 30.37
CA GLN A 27 -32.24 -32.64 29.62
C GLN A 27 -33.08 -31.71 30.50
N VAL A 28 -33.58 -30.61 29.96
CA VAL A 28 -34.81 -29.97 30.45
C VAL A 28 -35.68 -29.63 29.25
N SER A 29 -36.90 -30.18 29.31
CA SER A 29 -38.00 -30.04 28.37
C SER A 29 -38.73 -28.70 28.50
N VAL A 30 -39.19 -28.20 27.34
CA VAL A 30 -40.53 -27.65 27.06
C VAL A 30 -40.99 -26.40 27.82
N ILE A 31 -41.40 -25.36 27.09
CA ILE A 31 -42.75 -24.76 27.13
C ILE A 31 -42.96 -23.96 25.83
N ALA A 32 -43.98 -24.36 25.08
CA ALA A 32 -44.55 -23.62 23.97
C ALA A 32 -45.51 -22.57 24.53
N PHE A 33 -45.45 -21.34 24.02
CA PHE A 33 -46.56 -20.40 24.09
C PHE A 33 -46.89 -19.92 22.68
N ALA A 34 -48.03 -20.40 22.20
CA ALA A 34 -48.73 -19.86 21.05
C ALA A 34 -49.68 -18.75 21.55
N THR A 35 -49.62 -17.57 20.94
CA THR A 35 -50.72 -16.60 20.95
C THR A 35 -50.90 -16.03 19.54
N LEU A 36 -52.04 -16.37 18.94
CA LEU A 36 -52.64 -15.68 17.80
C LEU A 36 -53.22 -14.33 18.26
N ALA A 37 -53.16 -13.30 17.41
CA ALA A 37 -54.35 -12.54 16.99
C ALA A 37 -54.01 -11.61 15.82
N MET A 38 -55.01 -11.43 14.96
CA MET A 38 -55.00 -10.77 13.66
C MET A 38 -55.36 -9.28 13.77
N SER A 39 -54.94 -8.47 12.79
CA SER A 39 -55.76 -7.36 12.28
C SER A 39 -55.42 -7.07 10.82
N SER A 40 -56.45 -7.07 9.99
CA SER A 40 -56.42 -6.78 8.57
C SER A 40 -56.94 -5.38 8.28
N GLY A 41 -56.31 -4.69 7.32
CA GLY A 41 -56.99 -3.89 6.30
C GLY A 41 -57.13 -2.38 6.52
N LEU A 42 -56.52 -1.61 5.61
CA LEU A 42 -57.20 -0.52 4.89
C LEU A 42 -56.46 -0.19 3.57
N PHE A 43 -57.22 -0.26 2.48
CA PHE A 43 -56.88 0.10 1.10
C PHE A 43 -57.16 1.60 0.84
N ALA A 44 -56.36 2.22 -0.04
CA ALA A 44 -56.72 3.24 -1.06
C ALA A 44 -55.48 4.10 -1.39
N GLN A 45 -55.20 4.64 -2.59
CA GLN A 45 -55.57 4.36 -3.97
C GLN A 45 -54.63 5.24 -4.85
N GLN A 46 -53.79 4.56 -5.63
CA GLN A 46 -53.25 4.84 -6.98
C GLN A 46 -53.49 6.20 -7.69
N HIS A 47 -52.43 6.77 -8.30
CA HIS A 47 -52.39 7.30 -9.68
C HIS A 47 -50.96 7.31 -10.28
N ASN A 48 -50.88 6.92 -11.57
CA ASN A 48 -49.71 6.85 -12.50
C ASN A 48 -49.07 8.25 -12.76
N HIS A 49 -47.88 8.48 -13.34
CA HIS A 49 -47.01 7.88 -14.37
C HIS A 49 -45.54 8.25 -14.01
N ALA A 50 -44.43 7.67 -14.47
CA ALA A 50 -44.06 7.26 -15.81
C ALA A 50 -42.92 6.23 -15.77
N ASP A 51 -42.99 5.37 -16.77
CA ASP A 51 -42.04 4.35 -17.19
C ASP A 51 -40.66 4.95 -17.53
N HIS A 52 -39.59 4.37 -16.98
CA HIS A 52 -38.32 4.20 -17.66
C HIS A 52 -37.63 2.96 -17.07
N GLN A 53 -37.80 1.85 -17.77
CA GLN A 53 -36.95 0.67 -17.69
C GLN A 53 -35.47 1.05 -17.84
N HIS A 54 -34.63 0.55 -16.94
CA HIS A 54 -33.29 0.12 -17.33
C HIS A 54 -32.97 -1.23 -16.70
N GLU A 55 -32.41 -2.06 -17.57
CA GLU A 55 -32.30 -3.50 -17.50
C GLU A 55 -31.35 -4.01 -16.42
N SER A 56 -31.75 -5.16 -15.90
CA SER A 56 -31.00 -6.23 -15.27
C SER A 56 -29.47 -6.15 -15.26
N ASN A 57 -28.96 -6.04 -14.03
CA ASN A 57 -27.79 -6.73 -13.46
C ASN A 57 -27.06 -7.72 -14.39
N GLY A 58 -25.99 -7.24 -15.01
CA GLY A 58 -24.87 -8.06 -15.49
C GLY A 58 -23.71 -7.97 -14.51
N HIS A 59 -23.54 -9.03 -13.71
CA HIS A 59 -22.39 -9.39 -12.87
C HIS A 59 -21.33 -8.31 -12.57
N ASP A 60 -21.53 -7.59 -11.46
CA ASP A 60 -20.47 -6.83 -10.81
C ASP A 60 -19.45 -7.81 -10.21
N HIS A 61 -18.30 -7.97 -10.88
CA HIS A 61 -17.11 -8.49 -10.24
C HIS A 61 -16.64 -7.46 -9.21
N SER A 62 -17.24 -7.52 -8.02
CA SER A 62 -16.84 -6.90 -6.75
C SER A 62 -15.54 -6.13 -6.87
N ALA A 63 -15.63 -4.83 -7.19
CA ALA A 63 -14.49 -3.92 -7.19
C ALA A 63 -13.73 -4.09 -5.86
N MET A 64 -12.57 -4.75 -5.93
CA MET A 64 -11.82 -5.18 -4.77
C MET A 64 -11.34 -3.94 -4.02
N LYS A 65 -12.06 -3.57 -2.96
CA LYS A 65 -11.87 -2.28 -2.28
C LYS A 65 -10.53 -2.30 -1.56
N GLN A 66 -9.64 -1.40 -1.97
CA GLN A 66 -8.34 -1.28 -1.33
C GLN A 66 -8.50 -0.66 0.07
N GLY A 67 -7.84 -1.27 1.05
CA GLY A 67 -7.92 -0.88 2.45
C GLY A 67 -6.96 0.26 2.81
N PRO A 68 -7.10 0.82 4.01
CA PRO A 68 -6.30 1.95 4.49
C PRO A 68 -4.80 1.66 4.57
N ASN A 69 -4.40 0.38 4.66
CA ASN A 69 -3.00 -0.03 4.71
C ASN A 69 -2.46 -0.43 3.32
N GLY A 70 -3.23 -0.16 2.26
CA GLY A 70 -2.89 -0.44 0.87
C GLY A 70 -3.05 -1.92 0.49
N GLY A 71 -3.69 -2.72 1.33
CA GLY A 71 -4.03 -4.13 1.07
C GLY A 71 -5.42 -4.31 0.47
N THR A 72 -5.79 -5.57 0.26
CA THR A 72 -7.10 -5.95 -0.30
C THR A 72 -8.09 -6.20 0.82
N VAL A 73 -9.27 -5.56 0.78
CA VAL A 73 -10.34 -5.80 1.77
C VAL A 73 -11.34 -6.84 1.26
N GLN A 74 -11.69 -7.77 2.14
CA GLN A 74 -12.74 -8.76 1.94
C GLN A 74 -13.66 -8.85 3.17
N MET A 75 -14.91 -9.24 2.95
CA MET A 75 -15.84 -9.62 4.02
C MET A 75 -15.70 -11.11 4.30
N VAL A 76 -15.47 -11.49 5.57
CA VAL A 76 -15.47 -12.88 6.01
C VAL A 76 -16.42 -13.02 7.20
N GLY A 77 -17.59 -13.61 6.94
CA GLY A 77 -18.72 -13.50 7.86
C GLY A 77 -19.07 -12.03 8.09
N THR A 78 -19.09 -11.58 9.34
CA THR A 78 -19.31 -10.17 9.69
C THR A 78 -18.02 -9.33 9.70
N GLN A 79 -16.85 -9.95 9.57
CA GLN A 79 -15.58 -9.25 9.74
C GLN A 79 -15.05 -8.71 8.41
N ARG A 80 -14.63 -7.44 8.43
CA ARG A 80 -13.88 -6.80 7.35
C ARG A 80 -12.40 -7.08 7.57
N ILE A 81 -11.77 -7.81 6.65
CA ILE A 81 -10.36 -8.19 6.77
C ILE A 81 -9.60 -7.58 5.60
N GLU A 82 -8.58 -6.78 5.91
CA GLU A 82 -7.60 -6.31 4.94
C GLU A 82 -6.37 -7.22 4.92
N THR A 83 -6.04 -7.75 3.75
CA THR A 83 -4.83 -8.56 3.51
C THR A 83 -3.74 -7.69 2.92
N VAL A 84 -2.60 -7.61 3.61
CA VAL A 84 -1.45 -6.79 3.25
C VAL A 84 -0.22 -7.68 3.06
N ILE A 85 0.33 -7.70 1.85
CA ILE A 85 1.47 -8.55 1.48
C ILE A 85 2.66 -7.66 1.15
N ARG A 86 3.77 -7.80 1.88
CA ARG A 86 5.00 -7.00 1.73
C ARG A 86 6.22 -7.91 1.56
N PRO A 87 7.38 -7.41 1.09
CA PRO A 87 8.55 -8.25 0.87
C PRO A 87 9.06 -9.01 2.12
N LYS A 88 8.69 -8.55 3.32
CA LYS A 88 9.13 -9.13 4.60
C LYS A 88 8.00 -9.75 5.43
N GLY A 89 6.79 -9.87 4.89
CA GLY A 89 5.73 -10.56 5.62
C GLY A 89 4.33 -10.39 5.05
N ILE A 90 3.42 -11.13 5.67
CA ILE A 90 1.98 -11.15 5.35
C ILE A 90 1.23 -10.74 6.61
N MET A 91 0.28 -9.82 6.46
CA MET A 91 -0.48 -9.23 7.55
C MET A 91 -1.97 -9.22 7.21
N PHE A 92 -2.79 -9.46 8.22
CA PHE A 92 -4.24 -9.39 8.20
C PHE A 92 -4.68 -8.35 9.23
N MET A 93 -5.39 -7.32 8.79
CA MET A 93 -5.94 -6.27 9.65
C MET A 93 -7.45 -6.45 9.74
N VAL A 94 -8.00 -6.41 10.96
CA VAL A 94 -9.46 -6.36 11.17
C VAL A 94 -9.89 -4.90 11.11
N LEU A 95 -10.90 -4.58 10.31
CA LEU A 95 -11.43 -3.23 10.16
C LEU A 95 -12.80 -3.11 10.83
N ASP A 96 -13.07 -1.95 11.44
CA ASP A 96 -14.41 -1.60 11.93
C ASP A 96 -15.34 -1.13 10.79
N GLY A 97 -16.57 -0.72 11.16
CA GLY A 97 -17.57 -0.21 10.22
C GLY A 97 -17.16 1.08 9.51
N GLU A 98 -16.25 1.86 10.09
CA GLU A 98 -15.69 3.08 9.50
C GLU A 98 -14.47 2.79 8.60
N GLY A 99 -13.99 1.54 8.62
CA GLY A 99 -12.84 1.09 7.85
C GLY A 99 -11.50 1.34 8.54
N LYS A 100 -11.48 1.59 9.86
CA LYS A 100 -10.27 1.78 10.65
C LYS A 100 -9.80 0.45 11.25
N THR A 101 -8.47 0.28 11.36
CA THR A 101 -7.87 -0.92 11.97
C THR A 101 -8.22 -1.04 13.45
N VAL A 102 -8.74 -2.20 13.83
CA VAL A 102 -9.04 -2.58 15.22
C VAL A 102 -7.92 -3.44 15.77
N ALA A 103 -7.47 -3.15 17.00
CA ALA A 103 -6.46 -3.95 17.68
C ALA A 103 -7.02 -5.30 18.11
N ALA A 104 -6.28 -6.37 17.80
CA ALA A 104 -6.64 -7.74 18.18
C ALA A 104 -5.49 -8.38 18.99
N PRO A 105 -5.23 -7.92 20.24
CA PRO A 105 -4.05 -8.32 21.01
C PRO A 105 -4.04 -9.80 21.42
N ARG A 106 -5.20 -10.47 21.41
CA ARG A 106 -5.34 -11.91 21.71
C ARG A 106 -5.46 -12.78 20.46
N ALA A 107 -5.39 -12.17 19.27
CA ALA A 107 -5.61 -12.91 18.05
C ALA A 107 -4.36 -13.69 17.63
N SER A 108 -4.59 -14.88 17.09
CA SER A 108 -3.59 -15.78 16.53
C SER A 108 -4.16 -16.46 15.30
N GLY A 109 -3.41 -17.33 14.64
CA GLY A 109 -3.95 -18.06 13.52
C GLY A 109 -2.99 -19.00 12.84
N SER A 110 -3.44 -19.55 11.72
CA SER A 110 -2.63 -20.33 10.81
C SER A 110 -2.81 -19.80 9.38
N LEU A 111 -1.76 -19.96 8.59
CA LEU A 111 -1.72 -19.65 7.17
C LEU A 111 -1.10 -20.83 6.44
N LYS A 112 -1.76 -21.35 5.40
CA LYS A 112 -1.13 -22.18 4.39
C LYS A 112 -0.90 -21.33 3.15
N LEU A 113 0.37 -21.10 2.83
CA LEU A 113 0.79 -20.30 1.69
C LEU A 113 1.21 -21.20 0.54
N ARG A 114 0.67 -20.94 -0.66
CA ARG A 114 1.09 -21.59 -1.90
C ARG A 114 1.46 -20.54 -2.95
N VAL A 115 2.57 -20.74 -3.63
CA VAL A 115 3.07 -19.83 -4.68
C VAL A 115 2.69 -20.39 -6.04
N GLY A 116 1.96 -19.62 -6.84
CA GLY A 116 1.39 -20.05 -8.12
C GLY A 116 0.35 -21.16 -7.97
N ASP A 117 -0.16 -21.66 -9.09
CA ASP A 117 -1.33 -22.55 -9.10
C ASP A 117 -1.01 -24.01 -8.76
N LYS A 118 0.23 -24.44 -8.98
CA LYS A 118 0.69 -25.83 -8.76
C LYS A 118 1.82 -25.95 -7.73
N GLY A 119 1.97 -24.93 -6.89
CA GLY A 119 3.04 -24.88 -5.88
C GLY A 119 2.77 -25.79 -4.68
N LYS A 120 3.83 -26.05 -3.90
CA LYS A 120 3.73 -26.67 -2.58
C LYS A 120 3.10 -25.70 -1.58
N GLU A 121 2.33 -26.24 -0.63
CA GLU A 121 1.82 -25.49 0.52
C GLU A 121 2.84 -25.42 1.66
N TYR A 122 3.00 -24.23 2.21
CA TYR A 122 3.89 -23.91 3.32
C TYR A 122 3.05 -23.43 4.51
N PRO A 123 3.01 -24.17 5.63
CA PRO A 123 2.27 -23.76 6.81
C PRO A 123 3.06 -22.72 7.63
N TYR A 124 2.34 -21.71 8.13
CA TYR A 124 2.83 -20.66 9.00
C TYR A 124 1.88 -20.45 10.17
N GLU A 125 2.46 -20.15 11.33
CA GLU A 125 1.71 -19.67 12.49
C GLU A 125 1.60 -18.14 12.42
N LEU A 126 0.40 -17.61 12.63
CA LEU A 126 0.13 -16.17 12.66
C LEU A 126 0.07 -15.67 14.10
N LYS A 127 0.71 -14.51 14.33
CA LYS A 127 0.85 -13.90 15.66
C LYS A 127 0.36 -12.46 15.64
N PRO A 128 -0.06 -11.91 16.80
CA PRO A 128 -0.34 -10.49 16.89
C PRO A 128 0.97 -9.72 16.74
N LEU A 129 0.91 -8.63 15.97
CA LEU A 129 2.05 -7.76 15.66
C LEU A 129 1.89 -6.39 16.33
N LYS A 130 3.00 -5.67 16.48
CA LYS A 130 3.03 -4.35 17.15
C LYS A 130 2.17 -3.29 16.44
N ASN A 131 1.85 -3.47 15.17
CA ASN A 131 1.02 -2.58 14.37
C ASN A 131 -0.47 -2.99 14.36
N ASN A 132 -0.93 -3.72 15.37
CA ASN A 132 -2.31 -4.22 15.49
C ASN A 132 -2.74 -5.24 14.43
N ALA A 133 -1.83 -5.68 13.56
CA ALA A 133 -2.09 -6.74 12.60
C ALA A 133 -1.93 -8.13 13.22
N ILE A 134 -2.49 -9.14 12.54
CA ILE A 134 -2.21 -10.55 12.76
C ILE A 134 -1.41 -11.03 11.57
N GLY A 135 -0.23 -11.61 11.76
CA GLY A 135 0.65 -11.89 10.63
C GLY A 135 1.85 -12.75 10.94
N VAL A 136 2.68 -12.91 9.90
CA VAL A 136 3.93 -13.66 9.95
C VAL A 136 5.03 -12.92 9.19
N GLY A 137 6.22 -12.89 9.79
CA GLY A 137 7.44 -12.44 9.13
C GLY A 137 7.98 -13.55 8.23
N VAL A 138 7.97 -13.32 6.92
CA VAL A 138 8.47 -14.26 5.91
C VAL A 138 9.12 -13.46 4.80
N ASP A 139 10.28 -13.91 4.31
CA ASP A 139 10.94 -13.25 3.18
C ASP A 139 10.26 -13.66 1.87
N LEU A 140 9.52 -12.73 1.26
CA LEU A 140 8.81 -12.91 0.01
C LEU A 140 9.55 -12.29 -1.19
N SER A 141 10.77 -11.80 -1.01
CA SER A 141 11.54 -11.12 -2.08
C SER A 141 11.77 -12.00 -3.31
N LYS A 142 11.83 -13.34 -3.14
CA LYS A 142 12.03 -14.30 -4.22
C LYS A 142 10.76 -14.69 -4.99
N VAL A 143 9.60 -14.27 -4.51
CA VAL A 143 8.29 -14.62 -5.10
C VAL A 143 7.52 -13.40 -5.59
N VAL A 144 8.22 -12.26 -5.75
CA VAL A 144 7.68 -11.07 -6.41
C VAL A 144 7.17 -11.43 -7.81
N GLY A 145 6.01 -10.91 -8.19
CA GLY A 145 5.34 -11.19 -9.46
C GLY A 145 4.57 -12.52 -9.53
N HIS A 146 4.68 -13.38 -8.50
CA HIS A 146 3.90 -14.62 -8.43
C HIS A 146 2.62 -14.41 -7.61
N THR A 147 1.53 -15.05 -8.03
CA THR A 147 0.29 -15.12 -7.25
C THR A 147 0.50 -15.99 -6.02
N LEU A 148 0.18 -15.45 -4.86
CA LEU A 148 0.16 -16.14 -3.59
C LEU A 148 -1.27 -16.55 -3.28
N HIS A 149 -1.48 -17.84 -3.12
CA HIS A 149 -2.71 -18.46 -2.63
C HIS A 149 -2.58 -18.67 -1.13
N MET A 150 -3.54 -18.19 -0.34
CA MET A 150 -3.46 -18.21 1.12
C MET A 150 -4.75 -18.73 1.73
N ASP A 151 -4.67 -19.89 2.38
CA ASP A 151 -5.75 -20.39 3.23
C ASP A 151 -5.45 -20.01 4.68
N VAL A 152 -6.34 -19.22 5.27
CA VAL A 152 -6.11 -18.52 6.53
C VAL A 152 -7.18 -18.92 7.53
N THR A 153 -6.76 -19.18 8.76
CA THR A 153 -7.67 -19.28 9.92
C THR A 153 -7.21 -18.29 10.98
N LEU A 154 -8.09 -17.37 11.38
CA LEU A 154 -7.86 -16.41 12.44
C LEU A 154 -8.69 -16.76 13.68
N ASN A 155 -8.04 -16.75 14.83
CA ASN A 155 -8.63 -16.99 16.15
C ASN A 155 -8.65 -15.69 16.94
N GLY A 156 -9.61 -15.55 17.87
CA GLY A 156 -9.64 -14.42 18.80
C GLY A 156 -10.08 -13.07 18.19
N ILE A 157 -10.62 -13.07 16.98
CA ILE A 157 -11.20 -11.88 16.31
C ILE A 157 -12.73 -11.89 16.26
N ALA A 158 -13.36 -13.01 16.59
CA ALA A 158 -14.80 -13.22 16.65
C ALA A 158 -15.09 -14.35 17.66
N ALA A 159 -16.38 -14.65 17.89
CA ALA A 159 -16.79 -15.73 18.81
C ALA A 159 -16.31 -17.12 18.34
N GLN A 160 -16.21 -17.34 17.03
CA GLN A 160 -15.68 -18.56 16.42
C GLN A 160 -14.48 -18.23 15.52
N PRO A 161 -13.56 -19.19 15.29
CA PRO A 161 -12.49 -19.02 14.31
C PRO A 161 -13.02 -18.64 12.93
N VAL A 162 -12.37 -17.68 12.29
CA VAL A 162 -12.74 -17.18 10.97
C VAL A 162 -11.78 -17.76 9.97
N SER A 163 -12.29 -18.56 9.02
CA SER A 163 -11.47 -19.16 7.96
C SER A 163 -11.84 -18.61 6.59
N PHE A 164 -10.85 -18.35 5.76
CA PHE A 164 -11.04 -17.81 4.42
C PHE A 164 -9.86 -18.14 3.50
N HIS A 165 -10.15 -18.10 2.20
CA HIS A 165 -9.15 -18.11 1.16
C HIS A 165 -8.94 -16.68 0.64
N THR A 166 -7.69 -16.30 0.38
CA THR A 166 -7.39 -15.04 -0.30
C THR A 166 -6.19 -15.19 -1.22
N MET A 167 -6.19 -14.42 -2.30
CA MET A 167 -5.08 -14.37 -3.25
C MET A 167 -4.49 -12.96 -3.28
N GLY A 168 -3.19 -12.87 -3.52
CA GLY A 168 -2.55 -11.59 -3.76
C GLY A 168 -1.13 -11.73 -4.26
N GLN A 169 -0.47 -10.62 -4.49
CA GLN A 169 0.93 -10.58 -4.87
C GLN A 169 1.70 -9.70 -3.90
N VAL A 170 3.03 -9.90 -3.84
CA VAL A 170 3.90 -9.06 -3.02
C VAL A 170 3.82 -7.62 -3.52
N SER A 171 3.18 -6.76 -2.73
CA SER A 171 3.23 -5.32 -2.99
C SER A 171 4.59 -4.80 -2.51
N ASP A 172 5.22 -3.94 -3.29
CA ASP A 172 6.49 -3.29 -2.94
C ASP A 172 6.36 -2.23 -1.82
N GLY A 173 5.19 -2.15 -1.18
CA GLY A 173 4.88 -1.17 -0.14
C GLY A 173 4.50 0.21 -0.67
N LYS A 174 4.27 0.35 -1.99
CA LYS A 174 3.73 1.59 -2.55
C LYS A 174 2.26 1.77 -2.18
N LEU A 175 1.89 3.03 -1.92
CA LEU A 175 0.49 3.44 -1.75
C LEU A 175 -0.33 3.05 -2.97
N SER A 176 -1.63 2.80 -2.77
CA SER A 176 -2.54 2.49 -3.87
C SER A 176 -2.61 3.60 -4.90
N ASP A 177 -2.95 3.26 -6.15
CA ASP A 177 -3.18 4.27 -7.18
C ASP A 177 -4.32 5.23 -6.77
N ALA A 178 -5.37 4.73 -6.12
CA ALA A 178 -6.45 5.57 -5.59
C ALA A 178 -5.96 6.59 -4.54
N VAL A 179 -5.12 6.18 -3.60
CA VAL A 179 -4.54 7.06 -2.58
C VAL A 179 -3.56 8.05 -3.23
N LEU A 180 -2.70 7.58 -4.14
CA LEU A 180 -1.76 8.43 -4.85
C LEU A 180 -2.47 9.47 -5.73
N ILE A 181 -3.57 9.11 -6.40
CA ILE A 181 -4.43 10.04 -7.15
C ILE A 181 -5.02 11.08 -6.19
N SER A 182 -5.51 10.68 -5.02
CA SER A 182 -6.07 11.58 -4.02
C SER A 182 -5.02 12.55 -3.47
N LEU A 183 -3.81 12.07 -3.20
CA LEU A 183 -2.69 12.89 -2.73
C LEU A 183 -2.20 13.86 -3.82
N GLN A 184 -2.20 13.41 -5.08
CA GLN A 184 -1.82 14.26 -6.19
C GLN A 184 -2.87 15.34 -6.49
N ALA A 185 -4.16 14.98 -6.39
CA ALA A 185 -5.36 15.81 -6.57
C ALA A 185 -5.54 16.48 -7.95
N THR A 186 -4.46 16.95 -8.59
CA THR A 186 -4.48 17.73 -9.83
C THR A 186 -3.53 17.15 -10.88
N CYS A 187 -3.88 17.34 -12.15
CA CYS A 187 -3.04 16.95 -13.26
C CYS A 187 -1.87 17.95 -13.40
N PRO A 188 -0.60 17.50 -13.39
CA PRO A 188 0.57 18.38 -13.48
C PRO A 188 0.73 19.03 -14.86
N VAL A 189 0.01 18.52 -15.86
CA VAL A 189 0.01 19.04 -17.23
C VAL A 189 -1.04 20.14 -17.40
N SER A 190 -2.29 19.87 -17.01
CA SER A 190 -3.43 20.77 -17.25
C SER A 190 -3.83 21.62 -16.04
N GLY A 191 -3.38 21.28 -14.83
CA GLY A 191 -3.82 21.87 -13.57
C GLY A 191 -5.22 21.44 -13.12
N LYS A 192 -5.95 20.64 -13.91
CA LYS A 192 -7.33 20.23 -13.60
C LYS A 192 -7.38 19.11 -12.57
N LYS A 193 -8.49 19.02 -11.81
CA LYS A 193 -8.73 17.97 -10.82
C LYS A 193 -8.72 16.58 -11.45
N LEU A 194 -7.95 15.65 -10.89
CA LEU A 194 -7.95 14.26 -11.30
C LEU A 194 -9.29 13.59 -10.96
N GLY A 195 -9.76 12.68 -11.81
CA GLY A 195 -11.05 12.00 -11.68
C GLY A 195 -12.22 12.74 -12.31
N SER A 196 -12.08 14.03 -12.65
CA SER A 196 -13.15 14.80 -13.31
C SER A 196 -13.41 14.38 -14.77
N MET A 197 -12.50 13.61 -15.37
CA MET A 197 -12.56 13.13 -16.76
C MET A 197 -12.52 11.59 -16.82
N GLY A 198 -12.98 10.92 -15.76
CA GLY A 198 -12.88 9.46 -15.61
C GLY A 198 -11.60 9.03 -14.90
N ALA A 199 -11.28 7.73 -14.99
CA ALA A 199 -10.13 7.12 -14.33
C ALA A 199 -8.81 7.77 -14.82
N PRO A 200 -8.01 8.42 -13.93
CA PRO A 200 -6.76 9.08 -14.32
C PRO A 200 -5.71 8.11 -14.89
N PRO A 201 -5.20 8.33 -16.11
CA PRO A 201 -4.07 7.55 -16.61
C PRO A 201 -2.82 7.73 -15.75
N LYS A 202 -2.11 6.63 -15.50
CA LYS A 202 -0.85 6.58 -14.76
C LYS A 202 0.34 6.53 -15.72
N VAL A 203 1.32 7.39 -15.52
CA VAL A 203 2.60 7.39 -16.23
C VAL A 203 3.73 7.16 -15.24
N MET A 204 4.59 6.17 -15.50
CA MET A 204 5.77 5.92 -14.66
C MET A 204 6.96 6.71 -15.20
N VAL A 205 7.59 7.53 -14.35
CA VAL A 205 8.80 8.29 -14.67
C VAL A 205 9.83 8.00 -13.57
N ASP A 206 10.98 7.42 -13.93
CA ASP A 206 12.05 7.05 -12.98
C ASP A 206 11.54 6.24 -11.77
N GLY A 207 10.59 5.33 -12.00
CA GLY A 207 9.97 4.50 -10.96
C GLY A 207 8.97 5.23 -10.05
N LYS A 208 8.71 6.52 -10.29
CA LYS A 208 7.68 7.32 -9.60
C LYS A 208 6.39 7.40 -10.43
N PRO A 209 5.22 7.19 -9.81
CA PRO A 209 3.94 7.29 -10.49
C PRO A 209 3.50 8.76 -10.64
N LEU A 210 3.11 9.16 -11.85
CA LEU A 210 2.52 10.47 -12.13
C LEU A 210 1.17 10.27 -12.80
N PHE A 211 0.10 10.77 -12.19
CA PHE A 211 -1.25 10.63 -12.73
C PHE A 211 -1.61 11.84 -13.59
N VAL A 212 -2.39 11.65 -14.64
CA VAL A 212 -2.84 12.75 -15.52
C VAL A 212 -4.34 12.65 -15.77
N CYS A 213 -4.96 13.71 -16.30
CA CYS A 213 -6.41 13.73 -16.49
C CYS A 213 -6.87 13.05 -17.79
N CYS A 214 -6.00 12.85 -18.79
CA CYS A 214 -6.36 12.28 -20.09
C CYS A 214 -5.13 11.79 -20.87
N ALA A 215 -5.36 11.02 -21.94
CA ALA A 215 -4.31 10.48 -22.82
C ALA A 215 -3.41 11.57 -23.42
N GLY A 216 -3.98 12.69 -23.87
CA GLY A 216 -3.18 13.81 -24.41
C GLY A 216 -2.23 14.42 -23.36
N CYS A 217 -2.57 14.35 -22.07
CA CYS A 217 -1.64 14.72 -21.01
C CYS A 217 -0.57 13.65 -20.77
N SER A 218 -0.90 12.36 -20.96
CA SER A 218 0.10 11.28 -20.90
C SER A 218 1.18 11.46 -21.96
N ASP A 219 0.81 11.84 -23.18
CA ASP A 219 1.77 12.05 -24.28
C ASP A 219 2.68 13.26 -24.01
N LYS A 220 2.14 14.33 -23.43
CA LYS A 220 2.95 15.47 -22.95
C LYS A 220 3.96 15.04 -21.89
N VAL A 221 3.55 14.20 -20.93
CA VAL A 221 4.49 13.66 -19.92
C VAL A 221 5.56 12.80 -20.58
N LYS A 222 5.21 11.91 -21.52
CA LYS A 222 6.20 11.07 -22.23
C LYS A 222 7.22 11.90 -23.02
N ASN A 223 6.80 13.02 -23.60
CA ASN A 223 7.68 13.92 -24.36
C ASN A 223 8.56 14.81 -23.48
N SER A 224 8.18 15.05 -22.23
CA SER A 224 8.97 15.89 -21.29
C SER A 224 8.87 15.39 -19.85
N PRO A 225 9.31 14.15 -19.56
CA PRO A 225 8.96 13.46 -18.31
C PRO A 225 9.49 14.18 -17.07
N GLN A 226 10.72 14.67 -17.15
CA GLN A 226 11.40 15.33 -16.04
C GLN A 226 10.78 16.68 -15.71
N GLN A 227 10.27 17.42 -16.71
CA GLN A 227 9.58 18.70 -16.51
C GLN A 227 8.34 18.52 -15.63
N TYR A 228 7.51 17.51 -15.93
CA TYR A 228 6.26 17.29 -15.20
C TYR A 228 6.48 16.54 -13.89
N LEU A 229 7.48 15.66 -13.81
CA LEU A 229 7.88 15.05 -12.55
C LEU A 229 8.35 16.12 -11.54
N ALA A 230 9.18 17.06 -11.97
CA ALA A 230 9.66 18.15 -11.12
C ALA A 230 8.53 19.05 -10.63
N LYS A 231 7.49 19.30 -11.44
CA LYS A 231 6.32 20.07 -11.01
C LYS A 231 5.58 19.45 -9.83
N TYR A 232 5.45 18.12 -9.80
CA TYR A 232 4.69 17.41 -8.77
C TYR A 232 5.55 17.00 -7.57
N TYR A 233 6.69 16.37 -7.81
CA TYR A 233 7.62 15.96 -6.76
C TYR A 233 8.51 17.13 -6.35
N GLN A 234 7.91 18.08 -5.65
CA GLN A 234 8.65 19.17 -5.01
C GLN A 234 9.22 18.69 -3.66
N PRO A 235 10.41 19.16 -3.27
CA PRO A 235 10.92 18.92 -1.93
C PRO A 235 9.93 19.41 -0.87
N SER A 236 9.63 18.57 0.13
CA SER A 236 8.69 18.87 1.22
C SER A 236 9.20 19.86 2.27
N SER A 237 10.30 20.57 2.01
CA SER A 237 10.89 21.51 2.95
C SER A 237 10.42 22.94 2.70
N GLU A 238 10.54 23.81 3.70
CA GLU A 238 10.13 25.21 3.61
C GLU A 238 10.79 25.88 2.39
N GLN A 239 9.98 26.46 1.50
CA GLN A 239 10.46 27.15 0.32
C GLN A 239 10.85 28.59 0.69
N VAL A 240 12.13 28.94 0.54
CA VAL A 240 12.63 30.30 0.82
C VAL A 240 12.50 31.23 -0.38
N ARG A 241 12.53 30.66 -1.59
CA ARG A 241 12.32 31.33 -2.88
C ARG A 241 11.79 30.32 -3.89
N PRO A 242 11.15 30.72 -5.00
CA PRO A 242 10.67 29.77 -6.01
C PRO A 242 11.77 28.80 -6.46
N GLY A 243 11.56 27.51 -6.23
CA GLY A 243 12.52 26.44 -6.55
C GLY A 243 13.69 26.26 -5.58
N VAL A 244 13.72 27.00 -4.47
CA VAL A 244 14.78 26.95 -3.45
C VAL A 244 14.17 26.61 -2.10
N PHE A 245 14.63 25.52 -1.50
CA PHE A 245 14.06 24.97 -0.29
C PHE A 245 15.12 24.91 0.81
N LYS A 246 14.71 25.09 2.07
CA LYS A 246 15.58 24.82 3.21
C LYS A 246 15.98 23.35 3.24
N ILE A 247 17.14 23.06 3.80
CA ILE A 247 17.53 21.69 4.11
C ILE A 247 16.75 21.16 5.31
N THR A 248 16.60 19.83 5.40
CA THR A 248 16.08 19.13 6.57
C THR A 248 17.15 18.24 7.18
N ALA A 249 16.87 17.66 8.35
CA ALA A 249 17.77 16.68 8.96
C ALA A 249 18.06 15.48 8.03
N ALA A 250 17.10 15.09 7.18
CA ALA A 250 17.28 13.99 6.23
C ALA A 250 18.28 14.31 5.09
N ASP A 251 18.59 15.59 4.86
CA ASP A 251 19.52 16.02 3.82
C ASP A 251 21.00 15.93 4.25
N GLN A 252 21.28 15.87 5.55
CA GLN A 252 22.63 15.90 6.12
C GLN A 252 23.65 14.92 5.49
N PRO A 253 23.34 13.63 5.29
CA PRO A 253 24.31 12.71 4.67
C PRO A 253 24.66 13.10 3.24
N PHE A 254 23.71 13.68 2.50
CA PHE A 254 23.92 14.08 1.11
C PHE A 254 24.67 15.41 1.00
N ILE A 255 24.41 16.33 1.93
CA ILE A 255 25.19 17.57 2.07
C ILE A 255 26.65 17.25 2.40
N ALA A 256 26.87 16.31 3.33
CA ALA A 256 28.21 15.85 3.71
C ALA A 256 28.94 15.12 2.58
N ALA A 257 28.20 14.41 1.71
CA ALA A 257 28.77 13.80 0.51
C ALA A 257 29.11 14.85 -0.56
N GLN A 258 28.24 15.84 -0.76
CA GLN A 258 28.41 16.84 -1.81
C GLN A 258 29.49 17.88 -1.47
N LYS A 259 29.52 18.41 -0.24
CA LYS A 259 30.46 19.39 0.32
C LYS A 259 30.55 20.76 -0.36
N ARG A 260 30.60 20.80 -1.70
CA ARG A 260 30.77 22.00 -2.52
C ARG A 260 29.53 22.28 -3.37
N CYS A 261 29.30 23.55 -3.67
CA CYS A 261 28.26 24.02 -4.58
C CYS A 261 28.69 23.74 -6.03
N PRO A 262 27.93 23.00 -6.85
CA PRO A 262 28.36 22.67 -8.21
C PRO A 262 28.38 23.87 -9.16
N VAL A 263 27.78 25.00 -8.77
CA VAL A 263 27.69 26.20 -9.61
C VAL A 263 28.84 27.17 -9.36
N MET A 264 29.20 27.39 -8.09
CA MET A 264 30.24 28.33 -7.70
C MET A 264 31.54 27.65 -7.26
N ASP A 265 31.52 26.33 -7.11
CA ASP A 265 32.60 25.54 -6.54
C ASP A 265 33.04 26.01 -5.14
N GLU A 266 32.12 26.58 -4.35
CA GLU A 266 32.38 27.04 -2.97
C GLU A 266 31.83 26.04 -1.95
N PRO A 267 32.36 25.99 -0.70
CA PRO A 267 31.75 25.20 0.37
C PRO A 267 30.27 25.53 0.55
N LEU A 268 29.45 24.50 0.78
CA LEU A 268 27.98 24.66 0.86
C LEU A 268 27.52 25.59 2.00
N ASN A 269 28.35 25.82 3.01
CA ASN A 269 28.08 26.72 4.14
C ASN A 269 28.73 28.11 3.99
N ALA A 270 29.48 28.39 2.92
CA ALA A 270 30.24 29.64 2.78
C ALA A 270 29.35 30.88 2.57
N MET A 271 28.16 30.72 1.96
CA MET A 271 27.34 31.84 1.46
C MET A 271 25.92 31.85 2.05
N GLY A 272 25.78 31.40 3.30
CA GLY A 272 24.50 31.36 4.03
C GLY A 272 23.60 30.15 3.71
N GLY A 273 24.14 29.15 3.00
CA GLY A 273 23.52 27.84 2.76
C GLY A 273 23.87 26.80 3.82
N PRO A 274 23.58 25.51 3.58
CA PRO A 274 23.08 24.93 2.33
C PRO A 274 21.59 25.15 2.07
N TYR A 275 21.25 25.33 0.79
CA TYR A 275 19.88 25.27 0.26
C TYR A 275 19.72 24.08 -0.67
N LYS A 276 18.51 23.59 -0.82
CA LYS A 276 18.15 22.46 -1.68
C LYS A 276 17.39 22.93 -2.92
N VAL A 277 17.79 22.45 -4.09
CA VAL A 277 17.14 22.74 -5.38
C VAL A 277 16.83 21.43 -6.10
N ASN A 278 15.67 21.39 -6.75
CA ASN A 278 15.27 20.27 -7.59
C ASN A 278 15.96 20.37 -8.96
N ALA A 279 16.73 19.35 -9.32
CA ALA A 279 17.24 19.11 -10.67
C ALA A 279 16.72 17.76 -11.17
N ASN A 280 15.68 17.77 -12.00
CA ASN A 280 15.05 16.55 -12.57
C ASN A 280 14.72 15.47 -11.53
N GLY A 281 14.06 15.86 -10.44
CA GLY A 281 13.66 14.93 -9.37
C GLY A 281 14.81 14.51 -8.46
N LYS A 282 16.01 15.07 -8.62
CA LYS A 282 17.15 14.89 -7.73
C LYS A 282 17.46 16.16 -6.96
N ALA A 283 18.00 16.03 -5.76
CA ALA A 283 18.40 17.16 -4.94
C ALA A 283 19.81 17.61 -5.32
N VAL A 284 19.96 18.90 -5.62
CA VAL A 284 21.26 19.58 -5.72
C VAL A 284 21.33 20.58 -4.58
N TYR A 285 22.41 20.52 -3.79
CA TYR A 285 22.63 21.48 -2.71
C TYR A 285 23.45 22.67 -3.21
N ILE A 286 23.11 23.89 -2.77
CA ILE A 286 23.81 25.11 -3.17
C ILE A 286 24.13 26.00 -1.98
N CYS A 287 25.21 26.75 -2.09
CA CYS A 287 25.69 27.63 -1.01
C CYS A 287 24.83 28.89 -0.83
N CYS A 288 24.07 29.32 -1.84
CA CYS A 288 23.14 30.45 -1.75
C CYS A 288 21.99 30.31 -2.76
N PRO A 289 20.85 31.00 -2.57
CA PRO A 289 19.69 30.88 -3.47
C PRO A 289 19.92 31.41 -4.90
N GLY A 290 20.97 32.19 -5.14
CA GLY A 290 21.22 32.87 -6.42
C GLY A 290 21.45 31.91 -7.59
N CYS A 291 21.93 30.70 -7.33
CA CYS A 291 22.27 29.72 -8.36
C CYS A 291 21.08 28.87 -8.85
N ALA A 292 19.94 28.92 -8.16
CA ALA A 292 18.83 28.00 -8.40
C ALA A 292 18.22 28.10 -9.80
N LYS A 293 18.13 29.31 -10.36
CA LYS A 293 17.61 29.50 -11.74
C LYS A 293 18.48 28.81 -12.79
N LYS A 294 19.80 28.83 -12.63
CA LYS A 294 20.73 28.12 -13.53
C LYS A 294 20.55 26.61 -13.43
N ILE A 295 20.33 26.10 -12.22
CA ILE A 295 20.08 24.66 -12.01
C ILE A 295 18.77 24.21 -12.64
N ALA A 296 17.70 24.99 -12.46
CA ALA A 296 16.41 24.69 -13.05
C ALA A 296 16.42 24.75 -14.59
N ALA A 297 17.25 25.62 -15.19
CA ALA A 297 17.38 25.76 -16.63
C ALA A 297 18.19 24.63 -17.28
N GLU A 298 19.24 24.14 -16.61
CA GLU A 298 20.16 23.12 -17.15
C GLU A 298 20.35 21.94 -16.18
N PRO A 299 19.30 21.25 -15.73
CA PRO A 299 19.41 20.30 -14.62
C PRO A 299 20.35 19.12 -14.90
N GLN A 300 20.36 18.58 -16.13
CA GLN A 300 21.28 17.49 -16.52
C GLN A 300 22.75 17.91 -16.44
N LYS A 301 23.08 19.15 -16.81
CA LYS A 301 24.44 19.68 -16.75
C LYS A 301 24.97 19.67 -15.32
N TRP A 302 24.19 20.18 -14.37
CA TRP A 302 24.61 20.24 -12.96
C TRP A 302 24.64 18.87 -12.30
N LEU A 303 23.75 17.96 -12.70
CA LEU A 303 23.83 16.56 -12.29
C LEU A 303 25.11 15.88 -12.81
N ALA A 304 25.53 16.18 -14.05
CA ALA A 304 26.79 15.68 -14.60
C ALA A 304 28.01 16.26 -13.87
N VAL A 305 27.98 17.56 -13.49
CA VAL A 305 29.04 18.17 -12.66
C VAL A 305 29.16 17.43 -11.33
N LEU A 306 28.06 17.17 -10.63
CA LEU A 306 28.09 16.40 -9.38
C LEU A 306 28.64 14.99 -9.58
N ALA A 307 28.20 14.29 -10.63
CA ALA A 307 28.70 12.95 -10.94
C ALA A 307 30.21 12.95 -11.21
N SER A 308 30.73 13.96 -11.91
CA SER A 308 32.18 14.11 -12.16
C SER A 308 33.00 14.35 -10.89
N GLN A 309 32.36 14.87 -9.84
CA GLN A 309 32.93 15.08 -8.51
C GLN A 309 32.75 13.85 -7.60
N GLY A 310 32.25 12.73 -8.14
CA GLY A 310 31.96 11.51 -7.36
C GLY A 310 30.72 11.64 -6.46
N VAL A 311 29.87 12.64 -6.68
CA VAL A 311 28.68 12.92 -5.88
C VAL A 311 27.43 12.42 -6.59
N ASN A 312 26.72 11.48 -5.96
CA ASN A 312 25.43 11.00 -6.44
C ASN A 312 24.29 11.82 -5.84
N ALA A 313 23.61 12.62 -6.67
CA ALA A 313 22.47 13.42 -6.24
C ALA A 313 21.29 12.53 -5.80
N PRO A 314 20.78 12.69 -4.56
CA PRO A 314 19.70 11.84 -4.04
C PRO A 314 18.39 12.17 -4.73
N THR A 315 17.55 11.15 -4.90
CA THR A 315 16.19 11.35 -5.40
C THR A 315 15.35 12.09 -4.35
N LEU A 316 14.67 13.16 -4.78
CA LEU A 316 13.69 13.83 -3.94
C LEU A 316 12.55 12.86 -3.66
N LYS A 317 12.31 12.57 -2.37
CA LYS A 317 11.21 11.71 -1.93
C LYS A 317 9.92 12.50 -1.93
#